data_AF-A0A7Z9UNR3-F1
#
_entry.id   AF-A0A7Z9UNR3-F1
#
_cell.length_a   1.000
_cell.length_b   1.000
_cell.length_c   1.000
_cell.angle_alpha   90.00
_cell.angle_beta   90.00
_cell.angle_gamma   90.00
#
_symmetry.space_group_name_H-M   'P 1'
#
loop_
_entity.id
_entity.type
_entity.pdbx_description
1 polymer ?
#
loop_
_entity_poly.entity_id
_entity_poly.type
_entity_poly.pdbx_seq_one_letter_code
_entity_poly.pdbx_strand_id
1 'polypeptide(L)'
;MSKKTPINTLSRRAFLKRGCAAIASLPTMATMANLTLTSRALAETAGSLEGYKALVCVFLHGGNDSFNMLVPYENSADFNEYGDYVTIRESLALPRSELLAINDPMSGRQFGVNATMPDMHDLYNQGDLAFLANVGSLIQPTTRDDYNNGIQIPYKLFSHSDQQNQWQTAKPGSHILTSGWAGRALDILTGSTADPNDVFMNISLGGSNRLQTGASVFPYTVDAINSAVLRKMDYGSSVAESTFNTILDATLSENYNDHLLQKTYAEMNRDAVDFAVQMKAATD
;
A
#
# COMPACT_ATOMS: atom_id res chain seq x y z
N MET A 1 -40.15 19.71 -38.71
CA MET A 1 -38.91 19.07 -39.18
C MET A 1 -37.98 18.86 -37.99
N SER A 2 -37.92 17.63 -37.47
CA SER A 2 -37.09 17.28 -36.31
C SER A 2 -35.65 16.99 -36.78
N LYS A 3 -34.67 17.77 -36.30
CA LYS A 3 -33.25 17.50 -36.53
C LYS A 3 -32.84 16.33 -35.63
N LYS A 4 -32.58 15.17 -36.23
CA LYS A 4 -31.94 14.03 -35.55
C LYS A 4 -30.50 14.40 -35.19
N THR A 5 -30.18 14.38 -33.90
CA THR A 5 -28.82 14.47 -33.36
C THR A 5 -28.00 13.27 -33.83
N PRO A 6 -26.74 13.43 -34.30
CA PRO A 6 -25.94 12.30 -34.76
C PRO A 6 -25.55 11.39 -33.59
N ILE A 7 -25.71 10.08 -33.79
CA ILE A 7 -25.21 9.04 -32.89
C ILE A 7 -23.68 9.15 -32.86
N ASN A 8 -23.13 9.34 -31.65
CA ASN A 8 -21.70 9.52 -31.42
C ASN A 8 -20.98 8.19 -31.73
N THR A 9 -20.48 8.03 -32.96
CA THR A 9 -19.77 6.82 -33.37
C THR A 9 -18.38 6.79 -32.75
N LEU A 10 -18.11 5.78 -31.92
CA LEU A 10 -16.79 5.53 -31.36
C LEU A 10 -15.76 5.46 -32.49
N SER A 11 -14.84 6.43 -32.55
CA SER A 11 -13.83 6.46 -33.61
C SER A 11 -12.91 5.22 -33.50
N ARG A 12 -12.47 4.68 -34.64
CA ARG A 12 -11.51 3.55 -34.69
C ARG A 12 -10.27 3.80 -33.80
N ARG A 13 -9.83 5.06 -33.71
CA ARG A 13 -8.73 5.49 -32.84
C ARG A 13 -9.08 5.39 -31.36
N ALA A 14 -10.31 5.75 -30.96
CA ALA A 14 -10.79 5.60 -29.59
C ALA A 14 -10.95 4.12 -29.22
N PHE A 15 -11.43 3.27 -30.14
CA PHE A 15 -11.54 1.83 -29.96
C PHE A 15 -10.15 1.19 -29.76
N LEU A 16 -9.17 1.50 -30.62
CA LEU A 16 -7.82 0.98 -30.50
C LEU A 16 -7.11 1.47 -29.23
N LYS A 17 -7.26 2.75 -28.86
CA LYS A 17 -6.69 3.27 -27.59
C LYS A 17 -7.28 2.57 -26.36
N ARG A 18 -8.61 2.35 -26.33
CA ARG A 18 -9.29 1.68 -25.22
C ARG A 18 -9.00 0.18 -25.19
N GLY A 19 -8.94 -0.48 -26.35
CA GLY A 19 -8.58 -1.89 -26.49
C GLY A 19 -7.14 -2.19 -26.07
N CYS A 20 -6.17 -1.38 -26.50
CA CYS A 20 -4.78 -1.53 -26.08
C CYS A 20 -4.59 -1.25 -24.58
N ALA A 21 -5.32 -0.27 -24.01
CA ALA A 21 -5.31 -0.04 -22.57
C ALA A 21 -5.90 -1.22 -21.77
N ALA A 22 -6.97 -1.84 -22.28
CA ALA A 22 -7.59 -3.03 -21.66
C ALA A 22 -6.67 -4.27 -21.72
N ILE A 23 -5.95 -4.46 -22.83
CA ILE A 23 -4.98 -5.57 -22.97
C ILE A 23 -3.76 -5.34 -22.08
N ALA A 24 -3.26 -4.10 -21.97
CA ALA A 24 -2.14 -3.76 -21.08
C ALA A 24 -2.47 -3.89 -19.58
N SER A 25 -3.76 -3.88 -19.20
CA SER A 25 -4.20 -4.17 -17.83
C SER A 25 -4.38 -5.67 -17.52
N LEU A 26 -4.34 -6.56 -18.53
CA LEU A 26 -4.49 -8.00 -18.32
C LEU A 26 -3.40 -8.60 -17.42
N PRO A 27 -2.10 -8.23 -17.50
CA PRO A 27 -1.09 -8.77 -16.59
C PRO A 27 -1.36 -8.36 -15.14
N THR A 28 -1.74 -7.10 -14.89
CA THR A 28 -2.07 -6.64 -13.53
C THR A 28 -3.35 -7.27 -12.99
N MET A 29 -4.36 -7.47 -13.84
CA MET A 29 -5.58 -8.18 -13.46
C MET A 29 -5.33 -9.67 -13.27
N ALA A 30 -4.43 -10.29 -14.05
CA ALA A 30 -4.05 -11.69 -13.90
C ALA A 30 -3.21 -11.90 -12.64
N THR A 31 -2.30 -10.99 -12.28
CA THR A 31 -1.59 -11.04 -11.00
C THR A 31 -2.55 -10.83 -9.83
N MET A 32 -3.49 -9.88 -9.90
CA MET A 32 -4.50 -9.71 -8.86
C MET A 32 -5.50 -10.87 -8.81
N ALA A 33 -5.90 -11.42 -9.95
CA ALA A 33 -6.76 -12.60 -10.03
C ALA A 33 -6.04 -13.84 -9.49
N ASN A 34 -4.76 -14.01 -9.81
CA ASN A 34 -3.95 -15.09 -9.25
C ASN A 34 -3.69 -14.86 -7.77
N LEU A 35 -3.42 -13.64 -7.30
CA LEU A 35 -3.30 -13.36 -5.88
C LEU A 35 -4.62 -13.60 -5.16
N THR A 36 -5.76 -13.18 -5.70
CA THR A 36 -7.08 -13.44 -5.10
C THR A 36 -7.49 -14.90 -5.18
N LEU A 37 -7.17 -15.62 -6.26
CA LEU A 37 -7.41 -17.06 -6.40
C LEU A 37 -6.48 -17.87 -5.50
N THR A 38 -5.21 -17.51 -5.39
CA THR A 38 -4.26 -18.09 -4.45
C THR A 38 -4.65 -17.73 -3.01
N SER A 39 -5.12 -16.51 -2.75
CA SER A 39 -5.67 -16.13 -1.43
C SER A 39 -6.93 -16.94 -1.10
N ARG A 40 -7.80 -17.20 -2.10
CA ARG A 40 -9.01 -18.01 -1.94
C ARG A 40 -8.69 -19.50 -1.79
N ALA A 41 -7.72 -20.02 -2.53
CA ALA A 41 -7.27 -21.41 -2.43
C ALA A 41 -6.49 -21.65 -1.13
N LEU A 42 -5.69 -20.67 -0.69
CA LEU A 42 -5.06 -20.65 0.64
C LEU A 42 -6.10 -20.48 1.75
N ALA A 43 -7.18 -19.71 1.53
CA ALA A 43 -8.29 -19.59 2.49
C ALA A 43 -9.29 -20.76 2.46
N GLU A 44 -9.24 -21.60 1.43
CA GLU A 44 -9.98 -22.88 1.37
C GLU A 44 -9.21 -24.00 2.09
N THR A 45 -7.87 -23.93 2.10
CA THR A 45 -6.98 -24.91 2.74
C THR A 45 -6.56 -24.53 4.16
N ALA A 46 -6.37 -23.24 4.45
CA ALA A 46 -6.41 -22.72 5.80
C ALA A 46 -7.89 -22.72 6.20
N GLY A 47 -8.25 -23.42 7.28
CA GLY A 47 -9.61 -23.37 7.80
C GLY A 47 -10.10 -21.94 7.98
N SER A 48 -11.42 -21.78 8.17
CA SER A 48 -12.05 -20.49 8.44
C SER A 48 -11.14 -19.62 9.32
N LEU A 49 -10.70 -18.47 8.78
CA LEU A 49 -9.89 -17.51 9.52
C LEU A 49 -10.78 -16.87 10.58
N GLU A 50 -11.01 -17.57 11.70
CA GLU A 50 -11.84 -17.09 12.78
C GLU A 50 -11.16 -15.91 13.51
N GLY A 51 -11.99 -14.99 14.00
CA GLY A 51 -11.57 -13.80 14.74
C GLY A 51 -11.18 -12.60 13.87
N TYR A 52 -10.97 -11.47 14.54
CA TYR A 52 -10.58 -10.21 13.91
C TYR A 52 -9.21 -10.33 13.24
N LYS A 53 -9.08 -9.80 12.02
CA LYS A 53 -7.82 -9.75 11.26
C LYS A 53 -7.53 -8.31 10.88
N ALA A 54 -6.30 -7.88 11.15
CA ALA A 54 -5.78 -6.58 10.71
C ALA A 54 -4.45 -6.76 10.00
N LEU A 55 -4.24 -5.98 8.94
CA LEU A 55 -2.95 -5.84 8.28
C LEU A 55 -2.34 -4.51 8.69
N VAL A 56 -1.18 -4.57 9.35
CA VAL A 56 -0.39 -3.38 9.69
C VAL A 56 0.79 -3.28 8.74
N CYS A 57 0.89 -2.16 8.01
CA CYS A 57 2.02 -1.90 7.11
C CYS A 57 2.89 -0.79 7.68
N VAL A 58 4.14 -1.12 7.98
CA VAL A 58 5.16 -0.15 8.42
C VAL A 58 6.09 0.14 7.25
N PHE A 59 6.01 1.36 6.72
CA PHE A 59 6.87 1.80 5.61
C PHE A 59 7.96 2.73 6.12
N LEU A 60 9.22 2.26 6.11
CA LEU A 60 10.35 2.95 6.76
C LEU A 60 10.98 4.07 5.91
N HIS A 61 10.47 4.38 4.72
CA HIS A 61 10.96 5.47 3.84
C HIS A 61 12.49 5.51 3.60
N GLY A 62 13.15 4.33 3.58
CA GLY A 62 14.60 4.21 3.42
C GLY A 62 15.40 4.18 4.72
N GLY A 63 14.74 4.25 5.89
CA GLY A 63 15.36 4.15 7.21
C GLY A 63 15.76 2.75 7.66
N ASN A 64 15.94 1.81 6.72
CA ASN A 64 16.40 0.45 7.02
C ASN A 64 17.57 0.06 6.12
N ASP A 65 18.70 -0.26 6.72
CA ASP A 65 19.79 -0.95 6.06
C ASP A 65 19.55 -2.46 6.12
N SER A 66 18.79 -2.98 5.14
CA SER A 66 18.37 -4.37 5.12
C SER A 66 19.54 -5.35 5.08
N PHE A 67 20.68 -4.94 4.53
CA PHE A 67 21.89 -5.77 4.48
C PHE A 67 22.55 -5.93 5.85
N ASN A 68 22.28 -5.03 6.80
CA ASN A 68 22.74 -5.13 8.19
C ASN A 68 21.62 -5.59 9.14
N MET A 69 20.38 -5.75 8.66
CA MET A 69 19.26 -6.36 9.38
C MET A 69 19.32 -7.89 9.30
N LEU A 70 19.49 -8.44 8.10
CA LEU A 70 19.57 -9.88 7.83
C LEU A 70 20.82 -10.17 7.00
N VAL A 71 21.81 -10.80 7.63
CA VAL A 71 23.14 -11.04 7.06
C VAL A 71 23.30 -12.53 6.76
N PRO A 72 23.90 -12.93 5.62
CA PRO A 72 24.33 -14.32 5.43
C PRO A 72 25.29 -14.72 6.54
N TYR A 73 25.02 -15.79 7.28
CA TYR A 73 25.82 -16.14 8.45
C TYR A 73 26.76 -17.30 8.19
N GLU A 74 26.42 -18.23 7.28
CA GLU A 74 27.30 -19.35 6.96
C GLU A 74 28.62 -18.89 6.31
N ASN A 75 29.71 -19.58 6.64
CA ASN A 75 30.96 -19.56 5.89
C ASN A 75 31.51 -20.97 5.92
N SER A 76 31.26 -21.71 4.85
CA SER A 76 31.83 -23.01 4.59
C SER A 76 32.78 -22.91 3.39
N ALA A 77 33.65 -23.91 3.21
CA ALA A 77 34.56 -23.95 2.07
C ALA A 77 33.82 -23.98 0.72
N ASP A 78 32.59 -24.48 0.72
CA ASP A 78 31.72 -24.60 -0.45
C ASP A 78 30.83 -23.36 -0.66
N PHE A 79 30.51 -22.62 0.41
CA PHE A 79 29.68 -21.40 0.37
C PHE A 79 30.20 -20.33 1.36
N ASN A 80 30.82 -19.26 0.83
CA ASN A 80 31.37 -18.15 1.63
C ASN A 80 30.55 -16.85 1.47
N GLU A 81 29.24 -16.93 1.66
CA GLU A 81 28.34 -15.78 1.47
C GLU A 81 28.58 -14.67 2.51
N TYR A 82 28.96 -15.03 3.75
CA TYR A 82 29.38 -14.04 4.74
C TYR A 82 30.65 -13.30 4.30
N GLY A 83 31.62 -14.00 3.70
CA GLY A 83 32.84 -13.37 3.17
C GLY A 83 32.56 -12.46 1.99
N ASP A 84 31.63 -12.83 1.11
CA ASP A 84 31.15 -11.96 0.03
C ASP A 84 30.47 -10.71 0.60
N TYR A 85 29.62 -10.87 1.61
CA TYR A 85 29.00 -9.75 2.34
C TYR A 85 30.06 -8.81 2.92
N VAL A 86 31.07 -9.33 3.64
CA VAL A 86 32.16 -8.52 4.20
C VAL A 86 32.94 -7.79 3.10
N THR A 87 33.21 -8.47 1.98
CA THR A 87 33.95 -7.88 0.85
C THR A 87 33.17 -6.75 0.18
N ILE A 88 31.86 -6.93 -0.02
CA ILE A 88 31.00 -5.94 -0.69
C ILE A 88 30.69 -4.75 0.22
N ARG A 89 30.54 -4.99 1.53
CA ARG A 89 30.13 -3.98 2.51
C ARG A 89 31.29 -3.25 3.16
N GLU A 90 32.48 -3.83 3.10
CA GLU A 90 33.73 -3.26 3.61
C GLU A 90 33.57 -2.81 5.09
N SER A 91 33.81 -1.52 5.36
CA SER A 91 33.70 -0.94 6.71
C SER A 91 32.29 -0.94 7.31
N LEU A 92 31.25 -1.19 6.51
CA LEU A 92 29.86 -1.28 6.98
C LEU A 92 29.44 -2.71 7.34
N ALA A 93 30.31 -3.70 7.12
CA ALA A 93 30.03 -5.10 7.43
C ALA A 93 30.00 -5.32 8.94
N LEU A 94 28.97 -6.01 9.43
CA LEU A 94 28.89 -6.39 10.84
C LEU A 94 29.73 -7.65 11.11
N PRO A 95 30.54 -7.66 12.18
CA PRO A 95 31.21 -8.87 12.61
C PRO A 95 30.18 -9.88 13.13
N ARG A 96 30.46 -11.19 12.99
CA ARG A 96 29.57 -12.25 13.48
C ARG A 96 29.19 -12.16 14.95
N SER A 97 30.07 -11.61 15.79
CA SER A 97 29.79 -11.37 17.20
C SER A 97 28.65 -10.38 17.45
N GLU A 98 28.27 -9.58 16.45
CA GLU A 98 27.15 -8.64 16.47
C GLU A 98 25.91 -9.20 15.75
N LEU A 99 25.89 -10.50 15.46
CA LEU A 99 24.79 -11.18 14.78
C LEU A 99 24.22 -12.31 15.65
N LEU A 100 22.90 -12.41 15.65
CA LEU A 100 22.12 -13.49 16.27
C LEU A 100 21.77 -14.51 15.18
N ALA A 101 22.33 -15.71 15.26
CA ALA A 101 22.17 -16.72 14.22
C ALA A 101 20.74 -17.29 14.18
N ILE A 102 20.18 -17.37 12.98
CA ILE A 102 18.90 -18.04 12.68
C ILE A 102 19.11 -19.05 11.55
N ASN A 103 18.31 -20.12 11.53
CA ASN A 103 18.37 -21.14 10.49
C ASN A 103 17.10 -21.08 9.65
N ASP A 104 17.23 -20.97 8.32
CA ASP A 104 16.10 -21.07 7.42
C ASP A 104 15.74 -22.55 7.20
N PRO A 105 14.58 -23.01 7.70
CA PRO A 105 14.20 -24.41 7.57
C PRO A 105 13.90 -24.81 6.12
N MET A 106 13.60 -23.85 5.23
CA MET A 106 13.24 -24.12 3.84
C MET A 106 14.46 -24.36 2.96
N SER A 107 15.50 -23.54 3.09
CA SER A 107 16.73 -23.67 2.29
C SER A 107 17.86 -24.41 3.02
N GLY A 108 17.77 -24.59 4.33
CA GLY A 108 18.86 -25.10 5.17
C GLY A 108 19.99 -24.10 5.39
N ARG A 109 19.88 -22.87 4.89
CA ARG A 109 20.90 -21.82 5.01
C ARG A 109 20.84 -21.15 6.39
N GLN A 110 21.99 -20.65 6.83
CA GLN A 110 22.11 -19.89 8.06
C GLN A 110 22.21 -18.38 7.78
N PHE A 111 21.42 -17.60 8.50
CA PHE A 111 21.46 -16.14 8.50
C PHE A 111 21.71 -15.59 9.90
N GLY A 112 22.01 -14.30 9.98
CA GLY A 112 22.27 -13.57 11.21
C GLY A 112 21.39 -12.33 11.25
N VAL A 113 20.58 -12.22 12.27
CA VAL A 113 19.83 -11.00 12.58
C VAL A 113 20.73 -10.06 13.36
N ASN A 114 20.65 -8.75 13.12
CA ASN A 114 21.40 -7.77 13.90
C ASN A 114 21.18 -7.95 15.42
N ALA A 115 22.24 -7.91 16.24
CA ALA A 115 22.14 -8.07 17.68
C ALA A 115 21.30 -6.99 18.40
N THR A 116 21.07 -5.85 17.74
CA THR A 116 20.15 -4.80 18.24
C THR A 116 18.67 -5.11 17.98
N MET A 117 18.36 -6.25 17.33
CA MET A 117 17.00 -6.69 17.01
C MET A 117 16.67 -8.06 17.64
N PRO A 118 16.86 -8.25 18.96
CA PRO A 118 16.62 -9.54 19.62
C PRO A 118 15.16 -10.01 19.49
N ASP A 119 14.20 -9.08 19.53
CA ASP A 119 12.78 -9.42 19.40
C ASP A 119 12.45 -10.01 18.02
N MET A 120 13.09 -9.53 16.95
CA MET A 120 12.92 -10.08 15.60
C MET A 120 13.51 -11.48 15.47
N HIS A 121 14.69 -11.69 16.08
CA HIS A 121 15.30 -13.01 16.17
C HIS A 121 14.36 -14.01 16.88
N ASP A 122 13.77 -13.59 18.00
CA ASP A 122 12.89 -14.44 18.80
C ASP A 122 11.58 -14.75 18.08
N LEU A 123 10.95 -13.75 17.42
CA LEU A 123 9.76 -13.98 16.61
C LEU A 123 10.03 -14.92 15.43
N TYR A 124 11.20 -14.83 14.80
CA TYR A 124 11.58 -15.74 13.71
C TYR A 124 11.68 -17.18 14.22
N ASN A 125 12.38 -17.39 15.35
CA ASN A 125 12.53 -18.72 15.94
C ASN A 125 11.22 -19.31 16.48
N GLN A 126 10.24 -18.45 16.83
CA GLN A 126 8.89 -18.87 17.22
C GLN A 126 8.01 -19.22 16.01
N GLY A 127 8.41 -18.86 14.79
CA GLY A 127 7.61 -19.06 13.57
C GLY A 127 6.62 -17.93 13.27
N ASP A 128 6.69 -16.83 14.01
CA ASP A 128 5.78 -15.68 13.90
C ASP A 128 6.34 -14.54 13.01
N LEU A 129 7.59 -14.65 12.56
CA LEU A 129 8.22 -13.74 11.60
C LEU A 129 8.79 -14.51 10.41
N ALA A 130 8.60 -13.96 9.21
CA ALA A 130 9.26 -14.41 7.99
C ALA A 130 10.03 -13.28 7.34
N PHE A 131 11.27 -13.56 6.92
CA PHE A 131 12.05 -12.65 6.08
C PHE A 131 11.82 -13.00 4.61
N LEU A 132 11.54 -11.98 3.79
CA LEU A 132 11.48 -12.11 2.34
C LEU A 132 12.67 -11.39 1.71
N ALA A 133 13.69 -12.16 1.34
CA ALA A 133 14.90 -11.66 0.71
C ALA A 133 14.75 -11.51 -0.81
N ASN A 134 15.68 -10.78 -1.44
CA ASN A 134 15.75 -10.57 -2.90
C ASN A 134 14.47 -9.98 -3.50
N VAL A 135 13.80 -9.11 -2.75
CA VAL A 135 12.61 -8.40 -3.19
C VAL A 135 12.98 -7.10 -3.88
N GLY A 136 12.25 -6.78 -4.94
CA GLY A 136 12.46 -5.55 -5.70
C GLY A 136 11.32 -5.31 -6.67
N SER A 137 11.25 -4.07 -7.15
CA SER A 137 10.33 -3.71 -8.22
C SER A 137 10.79 -4.36 -9.53
N LEU A 138 9.96 -5.20 -10.14
CA LEU A 138 10.22 -5.83 -11.44
C LEU A 138 8.96 -5.74 -12.31
N ILE A 139 9.12 -5.42 -13.59
CA ILE A 139 8.01 -5.46 -14.56
C ILE A 139 7.77 -6.90 -15.03
N GLN A 140 8.85 -7.66 -15.18
CA GLN A 140 8.88 -9.06 -15.58
C GLN A 140 10.13 -9.73 -14.97
N PRO A 141 10.21 -11.07 -14.95
CA PRO A 141 11.48 -11.75 -14.70
C PRO A 141 12.57 -11.18 -15.62
N THR A 142 13.69 -10.75 -15.05
CA THR A 142 14.72 -9.97 -15.74
C THR A 142 16.08 -10.62 -15.49
N THR A 143 16.80 -10.95 -16.56
CA THR A 143 18.19 -11.42 -16.48
C THR A 143 19.17 -10.25 -16.45
N ARG A 144 20.46 -10.51 -16.18
CA ARG A 144 21.49 -9.47 -16.24
C ARG A 144 21.61 -8.87 -17.64
N ASP A 145 21.45 -9.69 -18.68
CA ASP A 145 21.55 -9.22 -20.05
C ASP A 145 20.32 -8.39 -20.45
N ASP A 146 19.13 -8.75 -19.98
CA ASP A 146 17.92 -7.92 -20.14
C ASP A 146 18.12 -6.54 -19.49
N TYR A 147 18.67 -6.52 -18.28
CA TYR A 147 18.99 -5.28 -17.56
C TYR A 147 20.00 -4.42 -18.33
N ASN A 148 21.11 -5.01 -18.78
CA ASN A 148 22.15 -4.29 -19.53
C ASN A 148 21.64 -3.73 -20.85
N ASN A 149 20.67 -4.42 -21.48
CA ASN A 149 20.03 -4.00 -22.71
C ASN A 149 18.80 -3.09 -22.48
N GLY A 150 18.44 -2.80 -21.22
CA GLY A 150 17.33 -1.92 -20.86
C GLY A 150 15.94 -2.48 -21.19
N ILE A 151 15.80 -3.80 -21.28
CA ILE A 151 14.57 -4.46 -21.71
C ILE A 151 13.59 -4.56 -20.54
N GLN A 152 12.47 -3.83 -20.63
CA GLN A 152 11.34 -3.90 -19.67
C GLN A 152 11.79 -3.75 -18.21
N ILE A 153 12.75 -2.84 -17.95
CA ILE A 153 13.20 -2.53 -16.61
C ILE A 153 12.26 -1.51 -15.93
N PRO A 154 12.17 -1.52 -14.58
CA PRO A 154 11.38 -0.53 -13.85
C PRO A 154 11.70 0.92 -14.25
N TYR A 155 10.69 1.76 -14.24
CA TYR A 155 10.85 3.17 -14.55
C TYR A 155 11.81 3.81 -13.55
N LYS A 156 12.86 4.49 -14.04
CA LYS A 156 13.90 5.13 -13.22
C LYS A 156 14.41 4.21 -12.10
N LEU A 157 14.81 2.99 -12.45
CA LEU A 157 15.51 2.10 -11.52
C LEU A 157 16.67 2.86 -10.83
N PHE A 158 16.87 2.60 -9.54
CA PHE A 158 17.78 3.32 -8.63
C PHE A 158 17.31 4.71 -8.13
N SER A 159 16.22 5.27 -8.67
CA SER A 159 15.59 6.46 -8.06
C SER A 159 14.80 6.07 -6.81
N HIS A 160 15.22 6.59 -5.66
CA HIS A 160 14.59 6.27 -4.37
C HIS A 160 13.11 6.70 -4.34
N SER A 161 12.80 7.90 -4.83
CA SER A 161 11.41 8.40 -4.87
C SER A 161 10.52 7.61 -5.82
N ASP A 162 11.04 7.24 -6.99
CA ASP A 162 10.27 6.45 -7.95
C ASP A 162 10.05 5.03 -7.45
N GLN A 163 11.07 4.40 -6.84
CA GLN A 163 10.91 3.07 -6.25
C GLN A 163 9.94 3.07 -5.05
N GLN A 164 9.99 4.07 -4.17
CA GLN A 164 8.98 4.21 -3.11
C GLN A 164 7.56 4.30 -3.68
N ASN A 165 7.37 5.10 -4.74
CA ASN A 165 6.10 5.18 -5.44
C ASN A 165 5.67 3.83 -6.03
N GLN A 166 6.60 3.07 -6.60
CA GLN A 166 6.31 1.75 -7.16
C GLN A 166 5.94 0.74 -6.08
N TRP A 167 6.58 0.76 -4.92
CA TRP A 167 6.21 -0.07 -3.76
C TRP A 167 4.81 0.23 -3.24
N GLN A 168 4.41 1.50 -3.20
CA GLN A 168 3.06 1.90 -2.77
C GLN A 168 2.00 1.62 -3.84
N THR A 169 2.33 1.72 -5.12
CA THR A 169 1.38 1.54 -6.23
C THR A 169 1.34 0.12 -6.79
N ALA A 170 2.35 -0.72 -6.50
CA ALA A 170 2.61 -1.99 -7.16
C ALA A 170 2.63 -1.92 -8.70
N LYS A 171 3.11 -0.80 -9.27
CA LYS A 171 3.21 -0.62 -10.73
C LYS A 171 4.59 -0.11 -11.16
N PRO A 172 5.57 -1.01 -11.28
CA PRO A 172 6.97 -0.64 -11.54
C PRO A 172 7.22 0.02 -12.91
N GLY A 173 6.33 -0.17 -13.88
CA GLY A 173 6.45 0.40 -15.23
C GLY A 173 5.78 1.77 -15.44
N SER A 174 5.23 2.41 -14.39
CA SER A 174 4.46 3.65 -14.56
C SER A 174 4.63 4.62 -13.40
N HIS A 175 4.79 5.90 -13.71
CA HIS A 175 4.78 7.01 -12.75
C HIS A 175 3.42 7.72 -12.67
N ILE A 176 2.43 7.27 -13.46
CA ILE A 176 1.16 8.00 -13.68
C ILE A 176 0.07 7.54 -12.71
N LEU A 177 0.22 6.36 -12.09
CA LEU A 177 -0.79 5.90 -11.13
C LEU A 177 -0.70 6.68 -9.82
N THR A 178 -1.83 7.27 -9.46
CA THR A 178 -2.03 8.01 -8.22
C THR A 178 -2.63 7.16 -7.10
N SER A 179 -3.15 5.96 -7.41
CA SER A 179 -3.70 5.03 -6.41
C SER A 179 -2.71 3.95 -5.98
N GLY A 180 -2.76 3.59 -4.71
CA GLY A 180 -1.98 2.52 -4.10
C GLY A 180 -2.64 1.16 -4.23
N TRP A 181 -1.85 0.09 -4.05
CA TRP A 181 -2.38 -1.26 -4.16
C TRP A 181 -3.31 -1.63 -3.01
N ALA A 182 -3.09 -1.12 -1.79
CA ALA A 182 -3.96 -1.40 -0.65
C ALA A 182 -5.31 -0.70 -0.82
N GLY A 183 -5.31 0.57 -1.26
CA GLY A 183 -6.53 1.28 -1.62
C GLY A 183 -7.33 0.57 -2.71
N ARG A 184 -6.68 0.08 -3.77
CA ARG A 184 -7.36 -0.71 -4.81
C ARG A 184 -7.89 -2.06 -4.31
N ALA A 185 -7.19 -2.71 -3.38
CA ALA A 185 -7.70 -3.92 -2.75
C ALA A 185 -8.96 -3.63 -1.93
N LEU A 186 -8.95 -2.51 -1.20
CA LEU A 186 -10.09 -2.04 -0.42
C LEU A 186 -11.29 -1.64 -1.29
N ASP A 187 -11.08 -1.00 -2.46
CA ASP A 187 -12.17 -0.73 -3.42
C ASP A 187 -12.91 -2.02 -3.83
N ILE A 188 -12.21 -3.15 -3.90
CA ILE A 188 -12.81 -4.45 -4.23
C ILE A 188 -13.57 -5.00 -3.03
N LEU A 189 -12.99 -4.89 -1.83
CA LEU A 189 -13.58 -5.42 -0.60
C LEU A 189 -14.85 -4.64 -0.19
N THR A 190 -14.84 -3.31 -0.28
CA THR A 190 -16.02 -2.48 0.00
C THR A 190 -17.20 -2.82 -0.93
N GLY A 191 -16.93 -3.16 -2.19
CA GLY A 191 -17.95 -3.59 -3.14
C GLY A 191 -18.49 -5.01 -2.94
N SER A 192 -17.84 -5.83 -2.11
CA SER A 192 -18.09 -7.29 -2.01
C SER A 192 -18.54 -7.76 -0.62
N THR A 193 -18.12 -7.07 0.44
CA THR A 193 -18.23 -7.57 1.83
C THR A 193 -18.50 -6.48 2.86
N ALA A 194 -18.84 -5.24 2.45
CA ALA A 194 -19.14 -4.20 3.42
C ALA A 194 -20.42 -4.54 4.19
N ASP A 195 -20.27 -5.03 5.41
CA ASP A 195 -21.31 -4.86 6.43
C ASP A 195 -21.44 -3.34 6.62
N PRO A 196 -22.64 -2.75 6.48
CA PRO A 196 -22.85 -1.32 6.75
C PRO A 196 -22.48 -0.90 8.18
N ASN A 197 -22.24 -1.86 9.09
CA ASN A 197 -21.74 -1.64 10.44
C ASN A 197 -20.23 -1.88 10.58
N ASP A 198 -19.51 -2.33 9.54
CA ASP A 198 -18.05 -2.48 9.61
C ASP A 198 -17.42 -1.11 9.40
N VAL A 199 -17.17 -0.47 10.53
CA VAL A 199 -17.00 0.96 10.55
C VAL A 199 -15.68 1.38 9.86
N PHE A 200 -14.64 0.53 9.84
CA PHE A 200 -13.30 0.95 9.39
C PHE A 200 -12.47 -0.14 8.70
N MET A 201 -12.13 0.05 7.43
CA MET A 201 -11.13 -0.78 6.74
C MET A 201 -9.85 -0.02 6.34
N ASN A 202 -9.78 1.30 6.54
CA ASN A 202 -8.68 2.12 6.01
C ASN A 202 -8.28 3.30 6.91
N ILE A 203 -7.37 3.07 7.86
CA ILE A 203 -6.88 4.08 8.81
C ILE A 203 -5.40 4.37 8.57
N SER A 204 -5.01 5.64 8.56
CA SER A 204 -3.63 6.12 8.51
C SER A 204 -3.29 6.90 9.78
N LEU A 205 -2.11 6.66 10.34
CA LEU A 205 -1.57 7.42 11.47
C LEU A 205 -0.57 8.52 11.05
N GLY A 206 -0.32 8.66 9.74
CA GLY A 206 0.75 9.50 9.19
C GLY A 206 0.28 10.43 8.07
N GLY A 207 -1.01 10.79 8.06
CA GLY A 207 -1.59 11.58 6.98
C GLY A 207 -2.09 10.76 5.79
N SER A 208 -2.67 11.45 4.82
CA SER A 208 -3.05 10.85 3.54
C SER A 208 -1.82 10.32 2.81
N ASN A 209 -1.87 9.07 2.37
CA ASN A 209 -0.77 8.41 1.66
C ASN A 209 -1.26 7.68 0.42
N ARG A 210 -0.32 7.41 -0.49
CA ARG A 210 -0.63 6.79 -1.78
C ARG A 210 -1.04 5.33 -1.61
N LEU A 211 -0.35 4.56 -0.76
CA LEU A 211 -0.62 3.14 -0.52
C LEU A 211 -2.11 2.85 -0.27
N GLN A 212 -2.73 3.65 0.59
CA GLN A 212 -4.12 3.50 1.04
C GLN A 212 -5.15 4.21 0.16
N THR A 213 -4.73 4.99 -0.84
CA THR A 213 -5.63 5.71 -1.74
C THR A 213 -6.07 4.81 -2.90
N GLY A 214 -7.37 4.56 -3.02
CA GLY A 214 -8.00 3.84 -4.12
C GLY A 214 -8.64 4.76 -5.16
N ALA A 215 -9.56 4.22 -5.94
CA ALA A 215 -10.43 4.95 -6.85
C ALA A 215 -11.63 5.56 -6.12
N SER A 216 -12.17 4.86 -5.12
CA SER A 216 -13.34 5.29 -4.34
C SER A 216 -13.10 5.26 -2.83
N VAL A 217 -12.02 4.64 -2.37
CA VAL A 217 -11.61 4.64 -0.95
C VAL A 217 -10.42 5.55 -0.70
N PHE A 218 -10.43 6.25 0.43
CA PHE A 218 -9.33 7.10 0.90
C PHE A 218 -9.04 6.76 2.38
N PRO A 219 -7.79 6.87 2.85
CA PRO A 219 -7.49 6.60 4.25
C PRO A 219 -8.11 7.67 5.14
N TYR A 220 -8.75 7.22 6.22
CA TYR A 220 -9.02 8.11 7.34
C TYR A 220 -7.74 8.39 8.10
N THR A 221 -7.40 9.67 8.24
CA THR A 221 -6.19 10.07 8.98
C THR A 221 -6.54 10.33 10.44
N VAL A 222 -5.82 9.64 11.33
CA VAL A 222 -5.77 9.96 12.77
C VAL A 222 -4.42 10.57 13.05
N ASP A 223 -4.40 11.80 13.58
CA ASP A 223 -3.19 12.43 14.09
C ASP A 223 -3.36 12.69 15.60
N ALA A 224 -2.27 12.62 16.37
CA ALA A 224 -2.24 12.86 17.81
C ALA A 224 -2.75 14.27 18.19
N ILE A 225 -2.69 15.21 17.24
CA ILE A 225 -3.17 16.59 17.42
C ILE A 225 -4.59 16.77 16.86
N ASN A 226 -5.02 15.93 15.91
CA ASN A 226 -6.28 16.04 15.20
C ASN A 226 -6.88 14.65 14.94
N SER A 227 -7.55 14.07 15.95
CA SER A 227 -8.60 13.10 15.66
C SER A 227 -9.61 13.81 14.75
N ALA A 228 -9.91 13.27 13.58
CA ALA A 228 -10.62 13.97 12.50
C ALA A 228 -12.10 14.31 12.77
N VAL A 229 -12.47 14.49 14.03
CA VAL A 229 -13.46 15.49 14.36
C VAL A 229 -12.84 16.81 13.90
N LEU A 230 -13.30 17.37 12.77
CA LEU A 230 -13.44 18.83 12.71
C LEU A 230 -14.04 19.17 14.06
N ARG A 231 -13.23 19.66 15.02
CA ARG A 231 -13.72 20.00 16.35
C ARG A 231 -14.98 20.77 16.02
N LYS A 232 -16.15 20.22 16.40
CA LYS A 232 -17.32 21.04 16.68
C LYS A 232 -16.71 22.11 17.55
N MET A 233 -16.39 23.26 16.95
CA MET A 233 -15.49 24.22 17.59
C MET A 233 -16.23 24.57 18.85
N ASP A 234 -15.66 24.21 20.00
CA ASP A 234 -16.26 24.53 21.28
C ASP A 234 -16.11 26.04 21.44
N TYR A 235 -17.09 26.76 20.89
CA TYR A 235 -17.21 28.20 20.99
C TYR A 235 -17.72 28.62 22.38
N GLY A 236 -17.87 27.68 23.32
CA GLY A 236 -18.48 27.92 24.63
C GLY A 236 -19.96 28.29 24.55
N SER A 237 -20.60 28.10 23.38
CA SER A 237 -22.00 28.44 23.10
C SER A 237 -22.62 27.40 22.17
N SER A 238 -23.69 26.74 22.65
CA SER A 238 -24.46 25.76 21.87
C SER A 238 -25.07 26.35 20.61
N VAL A 239 -25.36 27.67 20.60
CA VAL A 239 -25.91 28.38 19.43
C VAL A 239 -24.84 28.63 18.37
N ALA A 240 -23.62 29.00 18.77
CA ALA A 240 -22.52 29.20 17.84
C ALA A 240 -22.11 27.88 17.16
N GLU A 241 -22.09 26.79 17.94
CA GLU A 241 -21.84 25.45 17.42
C GLU A 241 -22.92 25.01 16.43
N SER A 242 -24.21 25.17 16.78
CA SER A 242 -25.35 24.87 15.91
C SER A 242 -25.31 25.66 14.60
N THR A 243 -24.97 26.96 14.69
CA THR A 243 -24.92 27.86 13.52
C THR A 243 -23.77 27.49 12.60
N PHE A 244 -22.59 27.21 13.16
CA PHE A 244 -21.41 26.79 12.40
C PHE A 244 -21.66 25.48 11.66
N ASN A 245 -22.21 24.47 12.34
CA ASN A 245 -22.53 23.18 11.71
C ASN A 245 -23.54 23.35 10.57
N THR A 246 -24.58 24.18 10.78
CA THR A 246 -25.57 24.47 9.72
C THR A 246 -24.94 25.13 8.49
N ILE A 247 -24.03 26.08 8.69
CA ILE A 247 -23.32 26.76 7.59
C ILE A 247 -22.36 25.80 6.90
N LEU A 248 -21.65 24.97 7.66
CA LEU A 248 -20.73 23.97 7.13
C LEU A 248 -21.49 22.95 6.27
N ASP A 249 -22.59 22.40 6.78
CA ASP A 249 -23.45 21.46 6.05
C ASP A 249 -24.02 22.11 4.78
N ALA A 250 -24.48 23.36 4.86
CA ALA A 250 -24.99 24.10 3.70
C ALA A 250 -23.90 24.34 2.64
N THR A 251 -22.67 24.62 3.07
CA THR A 251 -21.53 24.83 2.17
C THR A 251 -21.10 23.50 1.53
N LEU A 252 -20.97 22.42 2.31
CA LEU A 252 -20.54 21.11 1.81
C LEU A 252 -21.61 20.42 0.96
N SER A 253 -22.88 20.74 1.16
CA SER A 253 -24.00 20.23 0.34
C SER A 253 -24.27 21.05 -0.93
N GLU A 254 -23.52 22.13 -1.15
CA GLU A 254 -23.65 22.93 -2.35
C GLU A 254 -23.23 22.14 -3.61
N ASN A 255 -24.03 22.25 -4.68
CA ASN A 255 -23.75 21.54 -5.93
C ASN A 255 -22.66 22.26 -6.73
N TYR A 256 -21.39 21.94 -6.44
CA TYR A 256 -20.22 22.46 -7.17
C TYR A 256 -20.06 21.81 -8.58
N ASN A 257 -21.00 22.06 -9.48
CA ASN A 257 -21.00 21.42 -10.82
C ASN A 257 -19.92 21.95 -11.76
N ASP A 258 -19.44 23.18 -11.56
CA ASP A 258 -18.57 23.88 -12.51
C ASP A 258 -17.07 23.80 -12.17
N HIS A 259 -16.69 23.33 -10.97
CA HIS A 259 -15.31 23.32 -10.53
C HIS A 259 -14.94 22.01 -9.81
N LEU A 260 -14.24 21.12 -10.52
CA LEU A 260 -13.86 19.79 -10.03
C LEU A 260 -13.15 19.82 -8.68
N LEU A 261 -12.23 20.77 -8.47
CA LEU A 261 -11.52 20.89 -7.19
C LEU A 261 -12.47 21.26 -6.03
N GLN A 262 -13.46 22.13 -6.27
CA GLN A 262 -14.40 22.52 -5.21
C GLN A 262 -15.33 21.36 -4.87
N LYS A 263 -15.82 20.67 -5.91
CA LYS A 263 -16.60 19.44 -5.76
C LYS A 263 -15.87 18.39 -4.95
N THR A 264 -14.65 18.03 -5.36
CA THR A 264 -13.85 17.01 -4.68
C THR A 264 -13.49 17.45 -3.26
N TYR A 265 -13.18 18.73 -3.04
CA TYR A 265 -12.92 19.25 -1.69
C TYR A 265 -14.15 19.14 -0.78
N ALA A 266 -15.33 19.51 -1.28
CA ALA A 266 -16.58 19.41 -0.52
C ALA A 266 -16.95 17.95 -0.21
N GLU A 267 -16.84 17.06 -1.21
CA GLU A 267 -17.05 15.62 -1.04
C GLU A 267 -16.09 15.04 0.00
N MET A 268 -14.79 15.31 -0.10
CA MET A 268 -13.79 14.83 0.87
C MET A 268 -14.05 15.32 2.29
N ASN A 269 -14.47 16.59 2.46
CA ASN A 269 -14.76 17.13 3.80
C ASN A 269 -16.06 16.56 4.38
N ARG A 270 -17.10 16.37 3.57
CA ARG A 270 -18.34 15.73 4.01
C ARG A 270 -18.07 14.29 4.43
N ASP A 271 -17.39 13.52 3.59
CA ASP A 271 -17.07 12.13 3.88
C ASP A 271 -16.19 12.01 5.14
N ALA A 272 -15.27 12.96 5.38
CA ALA A 272 -14.49 13.03 6.62
C ALA A 272 -15.35 13.34 7.87
N VAL A 273 -16.34 14.24 7.76
CA VAL A 273 -17.27 14.57 8.86
C VAL A 273 -18.16 13.38 9.19
N ASP A 274 -18.78 12.76 8.18
CA ASP A 274 -19.62 11.59 8.35
C ASP A 274 -18.83 10.44 9.01
N PHE A 275 -17.59 10.23 8.55
CA PHE A 275 -16.68 9.26 9.15
C PHE A 275 -16.36 9.58 10.61
N ALA A 276 -16.09 10.83 10.96
CA ALA A 276 -15.74 11.21 12.32
C ALA A 276 -16.89 10.99 13.31
N VAL A 277 -18.13 11.20 12.87
CA VAL A 277 -19.34 10.90 13.65
C VAL A 277 -19.46 9.38 13.89
N GLN A 278 -19.21 8.57 12.88
CA GLN A 278 -19.22 7.11 13.00
C GLN A 278 -18.11 6.58 13.92
N MET A 279 -16.88 7.11 13.81
CA MET A 279 -15.76 6.80 14.73
C MET A 279 -16.16 7.06 16.17
N LYS A 280 -16.68 8.26 16.45
CA LYS A 280 -17.07 8.63 17.81
C LYS A 280 -18.11 7.66 18.37
N ALA A 281 -19.13 7.31 17.57
CA ALA A 281 -20.17 6.37 17.98
C ALA A 281 -19.65 4.93 18.20
N ALA A 282 -18.55 4.54 17.54
CA ALA A 282 -17.95 3.22 17.68
C ALA A 282 -16.92 3.12 18.82
N THR A 283 -16.36 4.25 19.27
CA THR A 283 -15.35 4.29 20.34
C THR A 283 -15.90 4.71 21.72
N ASP A 284 -17.10 5.28 21.78
CA ASP A 284 -17.83 5.64 23.01
C ASP A 284 -18.71 4.46 23.48
#